data_AF-A0A3A6P613-F1
#
_entry.id   AF-A0A3A6P613-F1
#
_cell.length_a   1.000
_cell.length_b   1.000
_cell.length_c   1.000
_cell.angle_alpha   90.00
_cell.angle_beta   90.00
_cell.angle_gamma   90.00
#
_symmetry.space_group_name_H-M   'P 1'
#
loop_
_entity.id
_entity.type
_entity.pdbx_description
1 polymer ?
#
loop_
_entity_poly.entity_id
_entity_poly.type
_entity_poly.pdbx_seq_one_letter_code
_entity_poly.pdbx_strand_id
1 'polypeptide(L)'
;MLLSGSRNLLWIVPLAMLVTSPVWKPALEEFLSPHGSLKVKSGSQAPDQSFELTEVQLSRYENGQADLVLHAARVQSGRRGADSLQLTKVDALLYDQGRERAHITGGEGFYDGDRQILTIVEDAAVMVKNSYELHADALRYLIPYKTVKTATAISFTSKDFTVHGIGMSYNLANGAYRVGGIGGRVVCDVNEK
;
A
#
# COMPACT_ATOMS: atom_id res chain seq x y z
N MET A 1 -1.27 -72.59 -11.72
CA MET A 1 -0.28 -72.19 -12.75
C MET A 1 0.12 -70.75 -12.42
N LEU A 2 1.34 -70.55 -11.94
CA LEU A 2 1.82 -69.31 -11.34
C LEU A 2 2.07 -68.25 -12.42
N LEU A 3 1.41 -67.09 -12.31
CA LEU A 3 1.79 -65.88 -13.07
C LEU A 3 3.07 -65.30 -12.45
N SER A 4 4.22 -65.95 -12.65
CA SER A 4 5.53 -65.44 -12.19
C SER A 4 6.21 -64.62 -13.28
N GLY A 5 5.81 -63.35 -13.38
CA GLY A 5 6.49 -62.35 -14.19
C GLY A 5 6.36 -60.98 -13.53
N SER A 6 7.48 -60.34 -13.22
CA SER A 6 7.55 -58.99 -12.59
C SER A 6 6.74 -57.93 -13.36
N ARG A 7 6.54 -58.14 -14.67
CA ARG A 7 5.68 -57.31 -15.54
C ARG A 7 4.19 -57.38 -15.21
N ASN A 8 3.69 -58.51 -14.70
CA ASN A 8 2.28 -58.65 -14.32
C ASN A 8 2.01 -58.04 -12.94
N LEU A 9 3.02 -58.02 -12.06
CA LEU A 9 2.91 -57.45 -10.72
C LEU A 9 2.59 -55.94 -10.76
N LEU A 10 3.13 -55.25 -11.77
CA LEU A 10 2.90 -53.82 -12.00
C LEU A 10 1.42 -53.48 -12.25
N TRP A 11 0.64 -54.43 -12.77
CA TRP A 11 -0.80 -54.26 -13.05
C TRP A 11 -1.70 -54.93 -12.03
N ILE A 12 -1.27 -56.03 -11.44
CA ILE A 12 -2.05 -56.77 -10.43
C ILE A 12 -2.14 -55.97 -9.12
N VAL A 13 -1.08 -55.28 -8.71
CA VAL A 13 -1.07 -54.53 -7.44
C VAL A 13 -2.09 -53.37 -7.47
N PRO A 14 -2.10 -52.46 -8.47
CA PRO A 14 -3.12 -51.42 -8.56
C PRO A 14 -4.54 -51.99 -8.65
N LEU A 15 -4.73 -53.06 -9.43
CA LEU A 15 -6.04 -53.67 -9.63
C LEU A 15 -6.57 -54.32 -8.35
N ALA A 16 -5.70 -55.03 -7.62
CA ALA A 16 -6.04 -55.61 -6.33
C ALA A 16 -6.34 -54.51 -5.29
N MET A 17 -5.58 -53.42 -5.29
CA MET A 17 -5.84 -52.28 -4.41
C MET A 17 -7.20 -51.63 -4.69
N LEU A 18 -7.58 -51.51 -5.96
CA LEU A 18 -8.86 -50.94 -6.38
C LEU A 18 -10.04 -51.86 -6.04
N VAL A 19 -9.90 -53.17 -6.24
CA VAL A 19 -10.93 -54.17 -5.89
C VAL A 19 -11.10 -54.30 -4.38
N THR A 20 -10.02 -54.17 -3.60
CA THR A 20 -10.08 -54.19 -2.13
C THR A 20 -10.47 -52.85 -1.51
N SER A 21 -10.63 -51.78 -2.32
CA SER A 21 -10.95 -50.45 -1.83
C SER A 21 -12.16 -50.35 -0.90
N PRO A 22 -13.27 -51.09 -1.08
CA PRO A 22 -14.41 -51.00 -0.16
C PRO A 22 -14.07 -51.41 1.29
N VAL A 23 -13.03 -52.23 1.47
CA VAL A 23 -12.64 -52.77 2.79
C VAL A 23 -11.81 -51.78 3.60
N TRP A 24 -10.90 -51.03 2.97
CA TRP A 24 -10.00 -50.12 3.68
C TRP A 24 -10.37 -48.64 3.52
N LYS A 25 -11.19 -48.28 2.54
CA LYS A 25 -11.60 -46.89 2.28
C LYS A 25 -12.32 -46.22 3.47
N PRO A 26 -13.25 -46.86 4.20
CA PRO A 26 -13.89 -46.23 5.35
C PRO A 26 -12.91 -45.83 6.46
N ALA A 27 -11.94 -46.70 6.77
CA ALA A 27 -10.92 -46.42 7.77
C ALA A 27 -9.94 -45.30 7.31
N LEU A 28 -9.64 -45.25 6.01
CA LEU A 28 -8.84 -44.16 5.45
C LEU A 28 -9.59 -42.83 5.45
N GLU A 29 -10.89 -42.82 5.16
CA GLU A 29 -11.74 -41.64 5.24
C GLU A 29 -11.81 -41.12 6.68
N GLU A 30 -11.96 -42.01 7.67
CA GLU A 30 -11.94 -41.63 9.09
C GLU A 30 -10.58 -41.06 9.50
N PHE A 31 -9.47 -41.65 9.05
CA PHE A 31 -8.12 -41.14 9.31
C PHE A 31 -7.84 -39.77 8.66
N LEU A 32 -8.28 -39.58 7.41
CA LEU A 32 -8.12 -38.32 6.66
C LEU A 32 -9.18 -37.28 7.02
N SER A 33 -10.25 -37.68 7.73
CA SER A 33 -11.22 -36.74 8.26
C SER A 33 -10.50 -35.81 9.23
N PRO A 34 -10.64 -34.48 9.10
CA PRO A 34 -10.09 -33.57 10.08
C PRO A 34 -10.72 -33.89 11.44
N HIS A 35 -9.92 -34.36 12.40
CA HIS A 35 -10.36 -34.73 13.75
C HIS A 35 -10.65 -33.51 14.65
N GLY A 36 -10.97 -32.38 14.04
CA GLY A 36 -11.45 -31.18 14.69
C GLY A 36 -12.70 -30.74 13.97
N SER A 37 -13.75 -30.39 14.71
CA SER A 37 -15.00 -29.87 14.18
C SER A 37 -14.78 -28.49 13.52
N LEU A 38 -14.15 -28.45 12.36
CA LEU A 38 -14.24 -27.35 11.42
C LEU A 38 -15.62 -27.47 10.80
N LYS A 39 -16.62 -26.98 11.54
CA LYS A 39 -17.89 -26.55 10.97
C LYS A 39 -17.53 -25.44 9.97
N VAL A 40 -17.24 -25.80 8.73
CA VAL A 40 -17.25 -24.84 7.63
C VAL A 40 -18.70 -24.44 7.49
N LYS A 41 -19.10 -23.41 8.24
CA LYS A 41 -20.34 -22.69 8.00
C LYS A 41 -20.24 -22.21 6.54
N SER A 42 -20.94 -22.87 5.62
CA SER A 42 -21.19 -22.36 4.26
C SER A 42 -22.20 -21.21 4.29
N GLY A 43 -21.94 -20.26 5.18
CA GLY A 43 -22.73 -19.11 5.47
C GLY A 43 -21.81 -18.13 6.16
N SER A 44 -21.13 -17.31 5.36
CA SER A 44 -20.54 -16.09 5.85
C SER A 44 -20.39 -15.18 4.64
N GLN A 45 -21.11 -14.06 4.66
CA GLN A 45 -20.58 -12.84 4.09
C GLN A 45 -19.09 -12.79 4.43
N ALA A 46 -18.24 -12.51 3.44
CA ALA A 46 -16.82 -12.26 3.69
C ALA A 46 -16.73 -11.38 4.94
N PRO A 47 -16.00 -11.80 5.99
CA PRO A 47 -15.94 -11.02 7.21
C PRO A 47 -15.58 -9.60 6.81
N ASP A 48 -16.40 -8.65 7.24
CA ASP A 48 -16.12 -7.23 7.14
C ASP A 48 -14.83 -7.05 7.95
N GLN A 49 -13.68 -7.15 7.28
CA GLN A 49 -12.36 -7.02 7.88
C GLN A 49 -12.07 -5.53 8.06
N SER A 50 -13.04 -4.84 8.67
CA SER A 50 -12.88 -3.48 9.08
C SER A 50 -11.97 -3.46 10.29
N PHE A 51 -10.91 -2.68 10.22
CA PHE A 51 -10.03 -2.47 11.36
C PHE A 51 -9.88 -0.98 11.62
N GLU A 52 -9.68 -0.67 12.89
CA GLU A 52 -9.29 0.65 13.36
C GLU A 52 -8.09 0.44 14.28
N LEU A 53 -7.01 1.16 13.99
CA LEU A 53 -5.76 1.13 14.72
C LEU A 53 -5.40 2.57 15.12
N THR A 54 -4.79 2.72 16.29
CA THR A 54 -4.37 4.00 16.85
C THR A 54 -2.85 4.01 16.97
N GLU A 55 -2.22 5.17 16.73
CA GLU A 55 -0.76 5.36 16.79
C GLU A 55 0.00 4.34 15.93
N VAL A 56 -0.27 4.37 14.62
CA VAL A 56 0.29 3.40 13.68
C VAL A 56 1.50 3.97 12.97
N GLN A 57 2.54 3.15 12.85
CA GLN A 57 3.66 3.37 11.94
C GLN A 57 3.65 2.30 10.85
N LEU A 58 3.52 2.73 9.60
CA LEU A 58 3.62 1.91 8.39
C LEU A 58 4.97 2.18 7.74
N SER A 59 5.78 1.16 7.57
CA SER A 59 7.09 1.28 6.91
C SER A 59 7.12 0.44 5.65
N ARG A 60 7.52 1.05 4.54
CA ARG A 60 7.73 0.41 3.25
C ARG A 60 9.20 0.41 2.91
N TYR A 61 9.66 -0.74 2.42
CA TYR A 61 11.02 -0.96 2.01
C TYR A 61 11.08 -1.27 0.50
N GLU A 62 12.08 -0.70 -0.16
CA GLU A 62 12.46 -1.00 -1.54
C GLU A 62 13.93 -1.43 -1.54
N ASN A 63 14.24 -2.60 -2.10
CA ASN A 63 15.62 -3.15 -2.14
C ASN A 63 16.32 -3.18 -0.77
N GLY A 64 15.57 -3.47 0.31
CA GLY A 64 16.10 -3.54 1.67
C GLY A 64 16.35 -2.19 2.35
N GLN A 65 16.00 -1.08 1.70
CA GLN A 65 16.10 0.27 2.27
C GLN A 65 14.70 0.86 2.46
N ALA A 66 14.51 1.64 3.51
CA ALA A 66 13.25 2.36 3.70
C ALA A 66 13.03 3.31 2.51
N ASP A 67 11.82 3.30 1.96
CA ASP A 67 11.36 4.18 0.87
C ASP A 67 10.28 5.15 1.39
N LEU A 68 9.41 4.67 2.28
CA LEU A 68 8.36 5.46 2.91
C LEU A 68 8.17 4.99 4.35
N VAL A 69 8.17 5.94 5.29
CA VAL A 69 7.72 5.71 6.68
C VAL A 69 6.55 6.64 6.94
N LEU A 70 5.40 6.09 7.32
CA LEU A 70 4.14 6.79 7.49
C LEU A 70 3.65 6.59 8.92
N HIS A 71 3.54 7.68 9.67
CA HIS A 71 2.92 7.73 10.99
C HIS A 71 1.52 8.33 10.85
N ALA A 72 0.56 7.76 11.56
CA ALA A 72 -0.78 8.30 11.66
C ALA A 72 -1.31 8.13 13.08
N ALA A 73 -2.03 9.12 13.58
CA ALA A 73 -2.72 9.01 14.87
C ALA A 73 -3.80 7.94 14.85
N ARG A 74 -4.46 7.76 13.70
CA ARG A 74 -5.46 6.70 13.48
C ARG A 74 -5.37 6.18 12.05
N VAL A 75 -5.57 4.87 11.90
CA VAL A 75 -5.69 4.18 10.61
C VAL A 75 -6.94 3.33 10.64
N GLN A 76 -7.79 3.48 9.64
CA GLN A 76 -8.96 2.65 9.47
C GLN A 76 -9.04 2.09 8.05
N SER A 77 -9.52 0.86 7.91
CA SER A 77 -9.81 0.29 6.59
C SER A 77 -10.85 1.14 5.86
N GLY A 78 -10.57 1.47 4.60
CA GLY A 78 -11.49 2.19 3.74
C GLY A 78 -12.58 1.28 3.16
N ARG A 79 -13.48 1.89 2.39
CA ARG A 79 -14.65 1.21 1.79
C ARG A 79 -14.31 0.05 0.83
N ARG A 80 -13.05 -0.04 0.37
CA ARG A 80 -12.59 -1.12 -0.52
C ARG A 80 -11.93 -2.28 0.22
N GLY A 81 -11.99 -2.29 1.56
CA GLY A 81 -11.34 -3.30 2.39
C GLY A 81 -9.92 -2.92 2.75
N ALA A 82 -9.13 -3.92 3.15
CA ALA A 82 -7.81 -3.76 3.77
C ALA A 82 -6.76 -3.07 2.89
N ASP A 83 -6.92 -3.07 1.57
CA ASP A 83 -6.00 -2.42 0.62
C ASP A 83 -6.22 -0.90 0.51
N SER A 84 -7.29 -0.40 1.11
CA SER A 84 -7.55 1.03 1.24
C SER A 84 -7.47 1.43 2.70
N LEU A 85 -6.70 2.48 3.02
CA LEU A 85 -6.56 2.99 4.38
C LEU A 85 -6.98 4.45 4.41
N GLN A 86 -7.79 4.80 5.40
CA GLN A 86 -8.03 6.18 5.81
C GLN A 86 -7.16 6.48 7.02
N LEU A 87 -6.51 7.62 6.99
CA LEU A 87 -5.47 8.03 7.91
C LEU A 87 -5.87 9.37 8.54
N THR A 88 -5.60 9.55 9.82
CA THR A 88 -5.81 10.83 10.52
C THR A 88 -4.50 11.30 11.15
N LYS A 89 -4.21 12.59 11.04
CA LYS A 89 -2.94 13.24 11.39
C LYS A 89 -1.77 12.52 10.75
N VAL A 90 -1.61 12.74 9.45
CA VAL A 90 -0.60 12.08 8.64
C VAL A 90 0.74 12.76 8.79
N ASP A 91 1.77 11.96 9.04
CA ASP A 91 3.17 12.34 9.01
C ASP A 91 3.95 11.29 8.21
N ALA A 92 4.45 11.66 7.04
CA ALA A 92 5.09 10.75 6.11
C ALA A 92 6.51 11.21 5.76
N LEU A 93 7.49 10.36 6.03
CA LEU A 93 8.89 10.54 5.66
C LEU A 93 9.19 9.76 4.39
N LEU A 94 9.65 10.47 3.36
CA LEU A 94 10.05 9.91 2.07
C LEU A 94 11.55 9.77 2.02
N TYR A 95 12.00 8.58 1.66
CA TYR A 95 13.41 8.22 1.55
C TYR A 95 13.76 7.90 0.10
N ASP A 96 15.00 8.19 -0.26
CA ASP A 96 15.58 7.76 -1.53
C ASP A 96 17.02 7.32 -1.26
N GLN A 97 17.32 6.06 -1.60
CA GLN A 97 18.61 5.43 -1.31
C GLN A 97 19.00 5.55 0.18
N GLY A 98 18.04 5.34 1.08
CA GLY A 98 18.22 5.41 2.53
C GLY A 98 18.42 6.81 3.10
N ARG A 99 18.29 7.87 2.28
CA ARG A 99 18.37 9.26 2.72
C ARG A 99 17.00 9.91 2.69
N GLU A 100 16.63 10.59 3.77
CA GLU A 100 15.41 11.40 3.79
C GLU A 100 15.47 12.47 2.70
N ARG A 101 14.40 12.55 1.91
CA ARG A 101 14.25 13.52 0.81
C ARG A 101 13.19 14.54 1.09
N ALA A 102 12.06 14.10 1.65
CA ALA A 102 10.94 14.96 1.92
C ALA A 102 10.16 14.46 3.13
N HIS A 103 9.58 15.40 3.86
CA HIS A 103 8.63 15.16 4.92
C HIS A 103 7.29 15.73 4.48
N ILE A 104 6.24 14.93 4.56
CA ILE A 104 4.88 15.32 4.18
C ILE A 104 3.98 15.21 5.39
N THR A 105 3.23 16.26 5.70
CA THR A 105 2.27 16.29 6.80
C THR A 105 0.89 16.71 6.32
N GLY A 106 -0.16 16.36 7.06
CA GLY A 106 -1.52 16.84 6.82
C GLY A 106 -2.54 16.28 7.80
N GLY A 107 -3.76 16.82 7.76
CA GLY A 107 -4.86 16.47 8.67
C GLY A 107 -5.46 15.10 8.39
N GLU A 108 -5.82 14.83 7.14
CA GLU A 108 -6.37 13.55 6.71
C GLU A 108 -5.57 12.95 5.55
N GLY A 109 -5.56 11.63 5.47
CA GLY A 109 -4.96 10.93 4.34
C GLY A 109 -5.74 9.71 3.90
N PHE A 110 -5.48 9.34 2.66
CA PHE A 110 -6.01 8.14 2.04
C PHE A 110 -4.88 7.41 1.31
N TYR A 111 -4.60 6.20 1.75
CA TYR A 111 -3.63 5.33 1.11
C TYR A 111 -4.37 4.25 0.30
N ASP A 112 -4.12 4.24 -1.01
CA ASP A 112 -4.60 3.22 -1.94
C ASP A 112 -3.42 2.28 -2.25
N GLY A 113 -3.43 1.08 -1.66
CA GLY A 113 -2.37 0.09 -1.80
C GLY A 113 -2.26 -0.46 -3.22
N ASP A 114 -3.38 -0.65 -3.91
CA ASP A 114 -3.43 -1.15 -5.30
C ASP A 114 -2.77 -0.17 -6.26
N ARG A 115 -3.14 1.11 -6.16
CA ARG A 115 -2.61 2.16 -7.03
C ARG A 115 -1.28 2.72 -6.53
N GLN A 116 -0.91 2.40 -5.29
CA GLN A 116 0.25 2.93 -4.59
C GLN A 116 0.24 4.47 -4.57
N ILE A 117 -0.90 5.03 -4.14
CA ILE A 117 -1.13 6.47 -4.07
C ILE A 117 -1.45 6.84 -2.64
N LEU A 118 -0.68 7.78 -2.09
CA LEU A 118 -0.98 8.45 -0.85
C LEU A 118 -1.58 9.83 -1.16
N THR A 119 -2.84 10.03 -0.82
CA THR A 119 -3.52 11.33 -0.91
C THR A 119 -3.55 11.94 0.48
N ILE A 120 -3.16 13.20 0.62
CA ILE A 120 -3.19 13.94 1.88
C ILE A 120 -3.98 15.21 1.64
N VAL A 121 -4.87 15.53 2.57
CA VAL A 121 -5.77 16.67 2.52
C VAL A 121 -5.79 17.35 3.89
N GLU A 122 -6.35 18.56 3.94
CA GLU A 122 -6.39 19.44 5.12
C GLU A 122 -4.97 19.87 5.53
N ASP A 123 -4.57 21.06 5.06
CA ASP A 123 -3.27 21.66 5.36
C ASP A 123 -2.07 20.76 5.01
N ALA A 124 -2.08 20.22 3.79
CA ALA A 124 -1.03 19.34 3.33
C ALA A 124 0.27 20.13 3.09
N ALA A 125 1.31 19.80 3.85
CA ALA A 125 2.62 20.46 3.77
C ALA A 125 3.69 19.48 3.31
N VAL A 126 4.64 19.95 2.48
CA VAL A 126 5.81 19.18 2.07
C VAL A 126 7.06 20.00 2.36
N MET A 127 7.93 19.46 3.21
CA MET A 127 9.24 20.04 3.48
C MET A 127 10.32 19.21 2.79
N VAL A 128 11.19 19.87 2.01
CA VAL A 128 12.33 19.23 1.34
C VAL A 128 13.61 19.73 2.00
N LYS A 129 14.23 18.90 2.85
CA LYS A 129 15.53 19.15 3.52
C LYS A 129 15.74 20.59 4.02
N ASN A 130 14.73 21.17 4.66
CA ASN A 130 14.77 22.54 5.23
C ASN A 130 15.12 23.64 4.22
N SER A 131 14.92 23.40 2.93
CA SER A 131 15.23 24.35 1.85
C SER A 131 13.99 24.92 1.18
N TYR A 132 12.93 24.13 1.15
CA TYR A 132 11.66 24.48 0.53
C TYR A 132 10.52 23.93 1.37
N GLU A 133 9.48 24.75 1.53
CA GLU A 133 8.23 24.39 2.15
C GLU A 133 7.10 24.64 1.17
N LEU A 134 6.29 23.62 0.92
CA LEU A 134 5.13 23.69 0.06
C LEU A 134 3.90 23.48 0.92
N HIS A 135 2.91 24.36 0.79
CA HIS A 135 1.57 24.17 1.34
C HIS A 135 0.54 24.04 0.22
N ALA A 136 -0.41 23.15 0.41
CA ALA A 136 -1.56 22.95 -0.46
C ALA A 136 -2.73 22.37 0.34
N ASP A 137 -3.97 22.65 -0.08
CA ASP A 137 -5.15 22.06 0.58
C ASP A 137 -5.22 20.54 0.38
N ALA A 138 -4.69 20.05 -0.74
CA ALA A 138 -4.63 18.64 -1.07
C ALA A 138 -3.39 18.32 -1.90
N LEU A 139 -2.77 17.17 -1.66
CA LEU A 139 -1.69 16.62 -2.46
C LEU A 139 -1.84 15.12 -2.65
N ARG A 140 -1.22 14.61 -3.71
CA ARG A 140 -1.14 13.20 -4.04
C ARG A 140 0.30 12.82 -4.28
N TYR A 141 0.82 11.91 -3.48
CA TYR A 141 2.09 11.26 -3.72
C TYR A 141 1.87 9.95 -4.49
N LEU A 142 2.41 9.92 -5.71
CA LEU A 142 2.42 8.76 -6.58
C LEU A 142 3.71 7.98 -6.31
N ILE A 143 3.62 6.96 -5.46
CA ILE A 143 4.79 6.19 -4.97
C ILE A 143 5.60 5.58 -6.13
N PRO A 144 5.01 4.91 -7.14
CA PRO A 144 5.78 4.29 -8.23
C PRO A 144 6.64 5.28 -9.03
N TYR A 145 6.20 6.54 -9.08
CA TYR A 145 6.84 7.59 -9.87
C TYR A 145 7.64 8.56 -9.01
N LYS A 146 7.67 8.35 -7.68
CA LYS A 146 8.26 9.27 -6.70
C LYS A 146 7.85 10.72 -6.98
N THR A 147 6.57 10.95 -7.26
CA THR A 147 6.06 12.23 -7.75
C THR A 147 4.93 12.74 -6.86
N VAL A 148 5.07 13.96 -6.35
CA VAL A 148 4.00 14.69 -5.68
C VAL A 148 3.24 15.52 -6.71
N LYS A 149 1.91 15.48 -6.65
CA LYS A 149 1.03 16.29 -7.49
C LYS A 149 -0.05 16.96 -6.66
N THR A 150 -0.44 18.14 -7.07
CA THR A 150 -1.65 18.80 -6.59
C THR A 150 -2.35 19.50 -7.75
N ALA A 151 -3.65 19.68 -7.61
CA ALA A 151 -4.47 20.50 -8.49
C ALA A 151 -5.01 21.76 -7.76
N THR A 152 -4.73 21.90 -6.47
CA THR A 152 -5.23 23.03 -5.65
C THR A 152 -4.28 24.22 -5.74
N ALA A 153 -4.66 25.31 -5.07
CA ALA A 153 -3.75 26.40 -4.82
C ALA A 153 -2.53 25.89 -4.04
N ILE A 154 -1.37 26.48 -4.34
CA ILE A 154 -0.11 26.20 -3.67
C ILE A 154 0.54 27.48 -3.19
N SER A 155 1.24 27.37 -2.07
CA SER A 155 2.25 28.33 -1.63
C SER A 155 3.56 27.58 -1.48
N PHE A 156 4.55 27.93 -2.29
CA PHE A 156 5.89 27.36 -2.23
C PHE A 156 6.85 28.42 -1.71
N THR A 157 7.40 28.21 -0.54
CA THR A 157 8.29 29.15 0.14
C THR A 157 9.71 28.60 0.11
N SER A 158 10.64 29.42 -0.38
CA SER A 158 12.07 29.22 -0.25
C SER A 158 12.69 30.38 0.54
N LYS A 159 14.00 30.31 0.78
CA LYS A 159 14.75 31.39 1.41
C LYS A 159 14.69 32.70 0.61
N ASP A 160 14.78 32.60 -0.70
CA ASP A 160 14.99 33.77 -1.58
C ASP A 160 13.73 34.18 -2.35
N PHE A 161 12.69 33.34 -2.37
CA PHE A 161 11.46 33.62 -3.12
C PHE A 161 10.27 32.82 -2.60
N THR A 162 9.08 33.32 -2.90
CA THR A 162 7.80 32.65 -2.65
C THR A 162 7.04 32.55 -3.97
N VAL A 163 6.52 31.36 -4.28
CA VAL A 163 5.69 31.12 -5.47
C VAL A 163 4.27 30.80 -5.06
N HIS A 164 3.33 31.57 -5.59
CA HIS A 164 1.90 31.31 -5.50
C HIS A 164 1.39 30.83 -6.85
N GLY A 165 0.58 29.77 -6.85
CA GLY A 165 0.05 29.23 -8.10
C GLY A 165 -1.07 28.24 -7.87
N ILE A 166 -1.53 27.64 -8.96
CA ILE A 166 -2.53 26.57 -8.95
C ILE A 166 -1.93 25.40 -9.69
N GLY A 167 -2.03 24.22 -9.07
CA GLY A 167 -1.56 22.99 -9.66
C GLY A 167 -0.05 22.88 -9.69
N MET A 168 0.44 21.70 -9.33
CA MET A 168 1.87 21.46 -9.28
C MET A 168 2.20 19.98 -9.43
N SER A 169 3.38 19.72 -9.99
CA SER A 169 4.00 18.41 -10.04
C SER A 169 5.46 18.53 -9.66
N TYR A 170 5.88 17.74 -8.66
CA TYR A 170 7.26 17.63 -8.20
C TYR A 170 7.73 16.20 -8.27
N ASN A 171 8.85 15.96 -8.95
CA ASN A 171 9.49 14.66 -9.03
C ASN A 171 10.67 14.60 -8.05
N LEU A 172 10.59 13.72 -7.06
CA LEU A 172 11.60 13.58 -6.01
C LEU A 172 12.89 12.91 -6.50
N ALA A 173 12.83 12.13 -7.58
CA ALA A 173 14.00 11.42 -8.11
C ALA A 173 15.00 12.37 -8.79
N ASN A 174 14.51 13.39 -9.48
CA ASN A 174 15.36 14.36 -10.21
C ASN A 174 15.23 15.80 -9.69
N GLY A 175 14.35 16.07 -8.71
CA GLY A 175 14.13 17.40 -8.16
C GLY A 175 13.39 18.34 -9.12
N ALA A 176 12.81 17.85 -10.21
CA ALA A 176 12.13 18.70 -11.18
C ALA A 176 10.76 19.16 -10.66
N TYR A 177 10.54 20.47 -10.67
CA TYR A 177 9.30 21.10 -10.23
C TYR A 177 8.60 21.77 -11.41
N ARG A 178 7.27 21.65 -11.48
CA ARG A 178 6.42 22.36 -12.44
C ARG A 178 5.21 22.90 -11.71
N VAL A 179 5.05 24.21 -11.73
CA VAL A 179 3.84 24.90 -11.26
C VAL A 179 3.03 25.31 -12.47
N GLY A 180 1.75 25.01 -12.47
CA GLY A 180 0.85 25.36 -13.56
C GLY A 180 -0.42 24.52 -13.56
N GLY A 181 -1.52 25.20 -13.84
CA GLY A 181 -2.86 24.61 -13.95
C GLY A 181 -3.67 25.33 -15.02
N ILE A 182 -4.74 24.70 -15.50
CA ILE A 182 -5.62 25.28 -16.51
C ILE A 182 -6.26 26.55 -15.91
N GLY A 183 -5.97 27.72 -16.49
CA GLY A 183 -6.50 29.01 -16.05
C GLY A 183 -5.83 29.62 -14.81
N GLY A 184 -4.76 29.02 -14.28
CA GLY A 184 -4.06 29.52 -13.10
C GLY A 184 -2.94 30.51 -13.44
N ARG A 185 -2.87 31.63 -12.73
CA ARG A 185 -1.72 32.55 -12.76
C ARG A 185 -0.65 32.04 -11.77
N VAL A 186 0.60 32.06 -12.20
CA VAL A 186 1.75 31.83 -11.32
C VAL A 186 2.35 33.19 -10.97
N VAL A 187 2.49 33.48 -9.68
CA VAL A 187 3.11 34.70 -9.16
C VAL A 187 4.35 34.28 -8.37
N CYS A 188 5.47 34.96 -8.61
CA CYS A 188 6.71 34.73 -7.90
C CYS A 188 7.13 36.06 -7.28
N ASP A 189 7.20 36.07 -5.95
CA ASP A 189 7.66 37.20 -5.17
C ASP A 189 9.08 36.90 -4.69
N VAL A 190 10.02 37.79 -4.97
CA VAL A 190 11.40 37.66 -4.52
C VAL A 190 11.50 38.27 -3.13
N ASN A 191 12.03 37.52 -2.18
CA ASN A 191 12.26 38.00 -0.83
C ASN A 191 13.51 38.88 -0.85
N GLU A 192 13.35 40.21 -0.91
CA GLU A 192 14.46 41.13 -0.72
C GLU A 192 15.01 40.99 0.71
N LYS A 193 16.33 40.83 0.84
CA LYS A 193 17.04 40.78 2.11
C LYS A 193 17.31 42.17 2.66
#